data_AF-A0A1G9TUN7-F1
#
_entry.id   AF-A0A1G9TUN7-F1
#
_cell.length_a   1.000
_cell.length_b   1.000
_cell.length_c   1.000
_cell.angle_alpha   90.00
_cell.angle_beta   90.00
_cell.angle_gamma   90.00
#
_symmetry.space_group_name_H-M   'P 1'
#
loop_
_entity.id
_entity.type
_entity.pdbx_description
1 polymer ?
#
loop_
_entity_poly.entity_id
_entity_poly.type
_entity_poly.pdbx_seq_one_letter_code
_entity_poly.pdbx_strand_id
1 'polypeptide(L)'
;MSGSDGPATARVVVGVSGSLGSLAALARAADEARRRGAELWPVLAWQPPGGELASRRGPGASLLLDEWQEMARERLVTVLQDVFGASGPGVWMHALVAHGTPGLALVEIADRENDILVVGAGRRSPWHRACHRSVTRYCLAHASCPVLAVPPSPLESELATAHRRNAWRLRLDTRHLV
;
A
#
# COMPACT_ATOMS: atom_id res chain seq x y z
N MET A 1 41.71 -4.68 8.37
CA MET A 1 40.61 -3.81 8.83
C MET A 1 39.33 -4.59 8.65
N SER A 2 38.96 -5.39 9.65
CA SER A 2 37.82 -6.29 9.58
C SER A 2 36.54 -5.51 9.85
N GLY A 3 35.80 -5.18 8.80
CA GLY A 3 34.40 -4.77 8.93
C GLY A 3 33.58 -6.00 9.26
N SER A 4 33.09 -6.10 10.49
CA SER A 4 32.06 -7.06 10.85
C SER A 4 30.77 -6.64 10.15
N ASP A 5 30.51 -7.20 8.97
CA ASP A 5 29.20 -7.14 8.35
C ASP A 5 28.31 -8.11 9.14
N GLY A 6 27.77 -7.61 10.26
CA GLY A 6 26.71 -8.31 10.98
C GLY A 6 25.57 -8.58 10.00
N PRO A 7 24.81 -9.67 10.14
CA PRO A 7 23.73 -9.97 9.20
C PRO A 7 22.82 -8.75 9.09
N ALA A 8 22.69 -8.19 7.88
CA ALA A 8 21.85 -7.03 7.64
C ALA A 8 20.45 -7.29 8.21
N THR A 9 19.94 -6.37 9.04
CA THR A 9 18.63 -6.53 9.69
C THR A 9 17.56 -6.82 8.63
N ALA A 10 16.81 -7.90 8.83
CA ALA A 10 15.72 -8.26 7.93
C ALA A 10 14.67 -7.14 7.88
N ARG A 11 14.10 -6.87 6.70
CA ARG A 11 13.10 -5.82 6.51
C ARG A 11 11.80 -6.41 5.98
N VAL A 12 10.68 -5.89 6.46
CA VAL A 12 9.36 -6.14 5.90
C VAL A 12 8.89 -4.87 5.23
N VAL A 13 9.04 -4.82 3.91
CA VAL A 13 8.63 -3.69 3.07
C VAL A 13 7.16 -3.84 2.73
N VAL A 14 6.34 -2.79 2.88
CA VAL A 14 4.91 -2.86 2.59
C VAL A 14 4.40 -1.68 1.78
N GLY A 15 3.66 -1.97 0.71
CA GLY A 15 3.04 -0.94 -0.13
C GLY A 15 1.81 -0.30 0.51
N VAL A 16 1.87 1.02 0.68
CA VAL A 16 0.82 1.85 1.27
C VAL A 16 0.18 2.74 0.20
N SER A 17 -1.15 2.70 0.10
CA SER A 17 -1.95 3.54 -0.80
C SER A 17 -3.14 4.20 -0.09
N GLY A 18 -3.36 3.92 1.20
CA GLY A 18 -4.56 4.36 1.94
C GLY A 18 -5.86 3.66 1.54
N SER A 19 -5.82 2.70 0.62
CA SER A 19 -6.99 1.85 0.33
C SER A 19 -7.18 0.79 1.42
N LEU A 20 -8.40 0.31 1.63
CA LEU A 20 -8.70 -0.74 2.63
C LEU A 20 -7.79 -1.98 2.50
N GLY A 21 -7.56 -2.46 1.27
CA GLY A 21 -6.66 -3.60 1.03
C GLY A 21 -5.20 -3.31 1.40
N SER A 22 -4.79 -2.04 1.33
CA SER A 22 -3.47 -1.60 1.75
C SER A 22 -3.33 -1.51 3.27
N LEU A 23 -4.40 -1.15 3.99
CA LEU A 23 -4.43 -1.17 5.46
C LEU A 23 -4.32 -2.60 6.00
N ALA A 24 -5.06 -3.55 5.40
CA ALA A 24 -4.94 -4.97 5.75
C ALA A 24 -3.52 -5.51 5.51
N ALA A 25 -2.90 -5.11 4.39
CA ALA A 25 -1.51 -5.47 4.09
C ALA A 25 -0.53 -4.88 5.12
N LEU A 26 -0.71 -3.61 5.51
CA LEU A 26 0.10 -2.92 6.50
C LEU A 26 0.01 -3.57 7.89
N ALA A 27 -1.19 -3.93 8.34
CA ALA A 27 -1.38 -4.67 9.60
C ALA A 27 -0.67 -6.04 9.56
N ARG A 28 -0.85 -6.80 8.47
CA ARG A 28 -0.17 -8.09 8.28
C ARG A 28 1.36 -7.96 8.23
N ALA A 29 1.86 -6.89 7.61
CA ALA A 29 3.29 -6.60 7.55
C ALA A 29 3.87 -6.32 8.94
N ALA A 30 3.16 -5.56 9.78
CA ALA A 30 3.58 -5.32 11.16
C ALA A 30 3.63 -6.62 11.98
N ASP A 31 2.64 -7.50 11.81
CA ASP A 31 2.67 -8.82 12.45
C ASP A 31 3.86 -9.67 11.98
N GLU A 32 4.18 -9.61 10.69
CA GLU A 32 5.32 -10.33 10.11
C GLU A 32 6.65 -9.78 10.62
N ALA A 33 6.77 -8.46 10.70
CA ALA A 33 7.93 -7.80 11.27
C ALA A 33 8.15 -8.23 12.73
N ARG A 34 7.09 -8.22 13.56
CA ARG A 34 7.15 -8.69 14.96
C ARG A 34 7.59 -10.14 15.07
N ARG A 35 7.03 -11.05 14.27
CA ARG A 35 7.39 -12.47 14.32
C ARG A 35 8.83 -12.74 13.92
N ARG A 36 9.40 -11.91 13.04
CA ARG A 36 10.76 -12.09 12.51
C ARG A 36 11.82 -11.26 13.24
N GLY A 37 11.42 -10.38 14.17
CA GLY A 37 12.33 -9.38 14.71
C GLY A 37 12.88 -8.44 13.63
N ALA A 38 12.10 -8.21 12.57
CA ALA A 38 12.47 -7.42 11.41
C ALA A 38 11.96 -5.98 11.56
N GLU A 39 12.57 -5.06 10.81
CA GLU A 39 12.08 -3.69 10.71
C GLU A 39 10.88 -3.61 9.76
N LEU A 40 9.91 -2.75 10.07
CA LEU A 40 8.79 -2.46 9.18
C LEU A 40 9.12 -1.26 8.30
N TRP A 41 8.94 -1.40 6.99
CA TRP A 41 9.22 -0.36 5.99
C TRP A 41 7.94 -0.04 5.18
N PRO A 42 7.04 0.82 5.70
CA PRO A 42 5.88 1.27 4.95
C PRO A 42 6.28 2.26 3.85
N VAL A 43 5.90 1.96 2.61
CA VAL A 43 6.27 2.74 1.44
C VAL A 43 5.03 3.25 0.73
N LEU A 44 4.89 4.57 0.61
CA LEU A 44 3.88 5.20 -0.24
C LEU A 44 4.54 5.75 -1.50
N ALA A 45 4.23 5.11 -2.64
CA ALA A 45 4.69 5.60 -3.94
C ALA A 45 3.72 6.64 -4.50
N TRP A 46 4.25 7.75 -5.01
CA TRP A 46 3.47 8.86 -5.54
C TRP A 46 4.01 9.32 -6.89
N GLN A 47 3.11 9.90 -7.69
CA GLN A 47 3.43 10.57 -8.95
C GLN A 47 2.59 11.86 -9.03
N PRO A 48 3.09 12.91 -9.69
CA PRO A 48 2.31 14.11 -9.91
C PRO A 48 1.04 13.84 -10.74
N PRO A 49 -0.01 14.68 -10.58
CA PRO A 49 -1.20 14.60 -11.42
C PRO A 49 -0.84 14.79 -12.91
N GLY A 50 -1.33 13.90 -13.76
CA GLY A 50 -0.98 13.88 -15.19
C GLY A 50 0.33 13.14 -15.50
N GLY A 51 1.00 12.57 -14.50
CA GLY A 51 2.22 11.77 -14.64
C GLY A 51 3.47 12.60 -14.90
N GLU A 52 4.60 11.90 -15.02
CA GLU A 52 5.95 12.49 -15.14
C GLU A 52 6.09 13.52 -16.27
N LEU A 53 5.34 13.31 -17.36
CA LEU A 53 5.38 14.17 -18.55
C LEU A 53 4.64 15.50 -18.35
N ALA A 54 3.66 15.56 -17.45
CA ALA A 54 2.89 16.76 -17.17
C ALA A 54 3.64 17.74 -16.26
N SER A 55 4.46 17.23 -15.34
CA SER A 55 5.20 18.05 -14.36
C SER A 55 6.45 18.74 -14.89
N ARG A 56 6.91 18.38 -16.10
CA ARG A 56 8.16 18.93 -16.67
C ARG A 56 8.00 20.27 -17.42
N ARG A 57 6.82 20.90 -17.37
CA ARG A 57 6.53 22.09 -18.20
C ARG A 57 6.18 23.31 -17.34
N GLY A 58 7.20 24.07 -16.92
CA GLY A 58 7.03 25.45 -16.48
C GLY A 58 8.03 25.91 -15.39
N PRO A 59 8.29 27.23 -15.28
CA PRO A 59 8.91 27.82 -14.09
C PRO A 59 8.07 27.47 -12.86
N GLY A 60 8.67 26.87 -11.83
CA GLY A 60 7.96 26.43 -10.60
C GLY A 60 7.69 24.92 -10.49
N ALA A 61 8.07 24.11 -11.47
CA ALA A 61 7.92 22.65 -11.42
C ALA A 61 8.55 22.01 -10.17
N SER A 62 9.69 22.52 -9.69
CA SER A 62 10.34 22.02 -8.47
C SER A 62 9.51 22.27 -7.21
N LEU A 63 8.92 23.46 -7.06
CA LEU A 63 8.09 23.79 -5.90
C LEU A 63 6.84 22.91 -5.85
N LEU A 64 6.21 22.68 -7.00
CA LEU A 64 5.07 21.78 -7.10
C LEU A 64 5.46 20.34 -6.72
N LEU A 65 6.63 19.84 -7.15
CA LEU A 65 7.10 18.50 -6.79
C LEU A 65 7.28 18.36 -5.27
N ASP A 66 7.84 19.37 -4.60
CA ASP A 66 7.99 19.37 -3.15
C ASP A 66 6.64 19.34 -2.43
N GLU A 67 5.65 20.11 -2.91
CA GLU A 67 4.27 20.08 -2.40
C GLU A 67 3.62 18.69 -2.56
N TRP A 68 3.78 18.05 -3.71
CA TRP A 68 3.26 16.69 -3.93
C TRP A 68 3.93 15.65 -3.04
N GLN A 69 5.23 15.77 -2.83
CA GLN A 69 5.96 14.92 -1.91
C GLN A 69 5.47 15.09 -0.47
N GLU A 70 5.22 16.33 -0.05
CA GLU A 70 4.75 16.64 1.30
C GLU A 70 3.34 16.10 1.52
N MET A 71 2.42 16.28 0.56
CA MET A 71 1.09 15.67 0.61
C MET A 71 1.15 14.13 0.67
N ALA A 72 2.08 13.51 -0.05
CA ALA A 72 2.31 12.07 0.03
C ALA A 72 2.79 11.65 1.42
N ARG A 73 3.64 12.47 2.05
CA ARG A 73 4.18 12.24 3.39
C ARG A 73 3.10 12.36 4.46
N GLU A 74 2.29 13.42 4.40
CA GLU A 74 1.15 13.62 5.29
C GLU A 74 0.17 12.45 5.20
N ARG A 75 -0.18 12.03 3.97
CA ARG A 75 -1.05 10.88 3.75
C ARG A 75 -0.49 9.59 4.35
N LEU A 76 0.81 9.34 4.19
CA LEU A 76 1.46 8.19 4.80
C LEU A 76 1.36 8.25 6.33
N VAL A 77 1.64 9.41 6.93
CA VAL A 77 1.54 9.60 8.38
C VAL A 77 0.11 9.35 8.87
N THR A 78 -0.91 9.91 8.22
CA THR A 78 -2.32 9.68 8.58
C THR A 78 -2.65 8.19 8.56
N VAL A 79 -2.28 7.48 7.49
CA VAL A 79 -2.53 6.04 7.37
C VAL A 79 -1.83 5.24 8.47
N LEU A 80 -0.59 5.60 8.82
CA LEU A 80 0.14 4.93 9.90
C LEU A 80 -0.51 5.18 11.26
N GLN A 81 -0.98 6.41 11.51
CA GLN A 81 -1.71 6.76 12.73
C GLN A 81 -3.05 6.03 12.83
N ASP A 82 -3.80 5.92 11.72
CA ASP A 82 -5.08 5.20 11.69
C ASP A 82 -4.91 3.71 12.01
N VAL A 83 -3.82 3.09 11.57
CA VAL A 83 -3.58 1.64 11.75
C VAL A 83 -2.91 1.32 13.07
N PHE A 84 -1.94 2.12 13.52
CA PHE A 84 -1.11 1.78 14.68
C PHE A 84 -1.37 2.66 15.90
N GLY A 85 -2.04 3.81 15.74
CA GLY A 85 -2.24 4.78 16.80
C GLY A 85 -0.92 5.25 17.46
N ALA A 86 -1.03 5.73 18.69
CA ALA A 86 0.12 6.22 19.45
C ALA A 86 1.11 5.12 19.88
N SER A 87 0.65 3.86 19.94
CA SER A 87 1.48 2.73 20.35
C SER A 87 2.45 2.25 19.28
N GLY A 88 2.22 2.64 18.02
CA GLY A 88 3.06 2.21 16.90
C GLY A 88 2.96 0.70 16.61
N PRO A 89 3.76 0.18 15.65
CA PRO A 89 3.65 -1.21 15.20
C PRO A 89 4.31 -2.24 16.14
N GLY A 90 4.91 -1.79 17.26
CA GLY A 90 5.67 -2.65 18.19
C GLY A 90 7.01 -3.15 17.64
N VAL A 91 7.50 -2.55 16.55
CA VAL A 91 8.81 -2.79 15.92
C VAL A 91 9.39 -1.47 15.44
N TRP A 92 10.68 -1.46 15.12
CA TRP A 92 11.31 -0.35 14.41
C TRP A 92 10.63 -0.13 13.07
N MET A 93 10.31 1.12 12.76
CA MET A 93 9.56 1.49 11.57
C MET A 93 10.27 2.60 10.80
N HIS A 94 10.52 2.36 9.51
CA HIS A 94 11.11 3.31 8.58
C HIS A 94 10.10 3.63 7.47
N ALA A 95 9.30 4.68 7.69
CA ALA A 95 8.27 5.11 6.74
C ALA A 95 8.88 5.95 5.61
N LEU A 96 8.55 5.61 4.36
CA LEU A 96 9.12 6.22 3.16
C LEU A 96 8.04 6.67 2.18
N VAL A 97 8.26 7.85 1.58
CA VAL A 97 7.58 8.25 0.36
C VAL A 97 8.53 8.11 -0.82
N ALA A 98 8.07 7.48 -1.89
CA ALA A 98 8.88 7.20 -3.07
C ALA A 98 8.25 7.85 -4.29
N HIS A 99 9.03 8.66 -5.02
CA HIS A 99 8.58 9.19 -6.28
C HIS A 99 8.69 8.13 -7.38
N GLY A 100 7.59 7.86 -8.10
CA GLY A 100 7.58 6.94 -9.23
C GLY A 100 6.40 5.96 -9.23
N THR A 101 6.44 5.01 -10.15
CA THR A 101 5.36 4.02 -10.25
C THR A 101 5.40 3.04 -9.07
N PRO A 102 4.26 2.70 -8.44
CA PRO A 102 4.28 1.93 -7.20
C PRO A 102 4.95 0.56 -7.28
N GLY A 103 4.75 -0.18 -8.38
CA GLY A 103 5.36 -1.49 -8.54
C GLY A 103 6.88 -1.44 -8.60
N LEU A 104 7.42 -0.49 -9.38
CA LEU A 104 8.87 -0.30 -9.52
C LEU A 104 9.49 0.16 -8.20
N ALA A 105 8.94 1.22 -7.60
CA ALA A 105 9.46 1.77 -6.35
C ALA A 105 9.51 0.74 -5.23
N LEU A 106 8.49 -0.11 -5.11
CA LEU A 106 8.47 -1.17 -4.10
C LEU A 106 9.53 -2.25 -4.34
N VAL A 107 9.76 -2.64 -5.59
CA VAL A 107 10.79 -3.63 -5.94
C VAL A 107 12.20 -3.06 -5.74
N GLU A 108 12.42 -1.79 -6.07
CA GLU A 108 13.71 -1.12 -5.86
C GLU A 108 14.02 -0.91 -4.38
N ILE A 109 13.00 -0.71 -3.52
CA ILE A 109 13.19 -0.58 -2.07
C ILE A 109 13.38 -1.95 -1.40
N ALA A 110 12.68 -2.97 -1.87
CA ALA A 110 12.77 -4.35 -1.38
C ALA A 110 13.85 -5.15 -2.16
N ASP A 111 15.06 -4.60 -2.19
CA ASP A 111 16.17 -5.05 -3.03
C ASP A 111 17.01 -6.18 -2.41
N ARG A 112 16.85 -6.48 -1.12
CA ARG A 112 17.67 -7.49 -0.43
C ARG A 112 16.98 -8.85 -0.42
N GLU A 113 17.78 -9.91 -0.55
CA GLU A 113 17.28 -11.29 -0.54
C GLU A 113 16.55 -11.68 0.75
N ASN A 114 16.92 -11.06 1.88
CA ASN A 114 16.31 -11.28 3.19
C ASN A 114 15.08 -10.40 3.48
N ASP A 115 14.69 -9.53 2.54
CA ASP A 115 13.48 -8.74 2.67
C ASP A 115 12.22 -9.58 2.49
N ILE A 116 11.10 -9.02 2.90
CA ILE A 116 9.77 -9.50 2.50
C ILE A 116 9.00 -8.33 1.98
N LEU A 117 8.53 -8.45 0.74
CA LEU A 117 7.67 -7.46 0.14
C LEU A 117 6.19 -7.83 0.35
N VAL A 118 5.49 -7.06 1.16
CA VAL A 118 4.07 -7.23 1.44
C VAL A 118 3.24 -6.28 0.58
N VAL A 119 2.26 -6.84 -0.13
CA VAL A 119 1.37 -6.08 -1.02
C VAL A 119 -0.08 -6.49 -0.80
N GLY A 120 -0.99 -5.51 -0.85
CA GLY A 120 -2.42 -5.79 -0.81
C GLY A 120 -2.88 -6.42 -2.13
N ALA A 121 -3.57 -7.55 -2.06
CA ALA A 121 -4.28 -8.12 -3.20
C ALA A 121 -5.63 -7.39 -3.33
N GLY A 122 -5.75 -6.54 -4.35
CA GLY A 122 -6.97 -5.77 -4.60
C GLY A 122 -8.22 -6.64 -4.77
N ARG A 123 -9.40 -6.03 -4.62
CA ARG A 123 -10.70 -6.69 -4.89
C ARG A 123 -10.76 -7.13 -6.36
N ARG A 124 -11.28 -8.33 -6.64
CA ARG A 124 -11.83 -8.68 -7.97
C ARG A 124 -13.18 -7.96 -8.18
N SER A 125 -13.19 -6.63 -8.25
CA SER A 125 -14.39 -5.88 -8.67
C SER A 125 -14.29 -5.63 -10.18
N PRO A 126 -15.35 -5.90 -10.98
CA PRO A 126 -15.33 -5.70 -12.44
C PRO A 126 -15.01 -4.27 -12.88
N TRP A 127 -15.11 -3.29 -11.97
CA TRP A 127 -14.77 -1.87 -12.18
C TRP A 127 -13.30 -1.50 -11.94
N HIS A 128 -12.51 -2.36 -11.31
CA HIS A 128 -11.08 -2.10 -11.05
C HIS A 128 -10.12 -2.81 -12.02
N ARG A 129 -10.62 -3.24 -13.19
CA ARG A 129 -9.78 -3.78 -14.27
C ARG A 129 -8.88 -2.73 -14.94
N ALA A 130 -9.14 -1.44 -14.70
CA ALA A 130 -8.45 -0.32 -15.33
C ALA A 130 -7.36 0.34 -14.47
N CYS A 131 -7.27 0.05 -13.17
CA CYS A 131 -6.18 0.59 -12.35
C CYS A 131 -4.91 -0.21 -12.63
N HIS A 132 -3.91 0.44 -13.25
CA HIS A 132 -2.50 0.04 -13.41
C HIS A 132 -2.25 -1.46 -13.20
N ARG A 133 -2.00 -2.20 -14.30
CA ARG A 133 -1.38 -3.55 -14.34
C ARG A 133 -0.91 -3.98 -12.94
N SER A 134 -1.81 -4.64 -12.20
CA SER A 134 -1.80 -4.75 -10.72
C SER A 134 -0.41 -4.63 -10.10
N VAL A 135 -0.19 -3.67 -9.20
CA VAL A 135 1.07 -3.50 -8.43
C VAL A 135 1.55 -4.85 -7.89
N THR A 136 0.64 -5.65 -7.34
CA THR A 136 0.87 -7.03 -6.91
C THR A 136 1.50 -7.89 -8.01
N ARG A 137 0.95 -7.86 -9.23
CA ARG A 137 1.49 -8.61 -10.38
C ARG A 137 2.88 -8.12 -10.77
N TYR A 138 3.13 -6.82 -10.72
CA TYR A 138 4.46 -6.28 -11.00
C TYR A 138 5.47 -6.79 -9.97
N CYS A 139 5.16 -6.65 -8.68
CA CYS A 139 6.01 -7.11 -7.59
C CYS A 139 6.29 -8.62 -7.67
N LEU A 140 5.26 -9.44 -7.88
CA LEU A 140 5.41 -10.90 -8.04
C LEU A 140 6.32 -11.29 -9.22
N ALA A 141 6.41 -10.45 -10.25
CA ALA A 141 7.18 -10.76 -11.45
C ALA A 141 8.63 -10.24 -11.39
N HIS A 142 8.93 -9.24 -10.54
CA HIS A 142 10.23 -8.53 -10.58
C HIS A 142 10.94 -8.45 -9.22
N ALA A 143 10.29 -8.78 -8.11
CA ALA A 143 10.95 -8.76 -6.80
C ALA A 143 12.05 -9.83 -6.72
N SER A 144 13.21 -9.46 -6.19
CA SER A 144 14.30 -10.38 -5.82
C SER A 144 14.03 -11.12 -4.50
N CYS A 145 13.07 -10.63 -3.72
CA CYS A 145 12.72 -11.13 -2.40
C CYS A 145 11.34 -11.83 -2.38
N PRO A 146 11.05 -12.65 -1.35
CA PRO A 146 9.72 -13.21 -1.13
C PRO A 146 8.62 -12.16 -1.09
N VAL A 147 7.55 -12.38 -1.87
CA VAL A 147 6.39 -11.48 -1.92
C VAL A 147 5.20 -12.10 -1.19
N LEU A 148 4.67 -11.39 -0.20
CA LEU A 148 3.46 -11.76 0.52
C LEU A 148 2.27 -10.94 0.01
N ALA A 149 1.37 -11.58 -0.74
CA ALA A 149 0.12 -10.98 -1.18
C ALA A 149 -0.99 -11.17 -0.14
N VAL A 150 -1.52 -10.07 0.40
CA VAL A 150 -2.53 -10.08 1.47
C VAL A 150 -3.93 -9.86 0.89
N PRO A 151 -4.87 -10.83 1.01
CA PRO A 151 -6.25 -10.64 0.55
C PRO A 151 -6.99 -9.59 1.41
N PRO A 152 -8.08 -8.99 0.89
CA PRO A 152 -8.95 -8.15 1.70
C PRO A 152 -9.57 -8.96 2.85
N SER A 153 -9.91 -8.30 3.95
CA SER A 153 -10.44 -9.00 5.13
C SER A 153 -11.75 -9.76 4.79
N PRO A 154 -11.96 -10.96 5.37
CA PRO A 154 -13.16 -11.76 5.12
C PRO A 154 -14.46 -11.06 5.56
N LEU A 155 -14.45 -10.38 6.71
CA LEU A 155 -15.61 -9.67 7.25
C LEU A 155 -16.06 -8.49 6.37
N GLU A 156 -15.13 -7.76 5.75
CA GLU A 156 -15.48 -6.75 4.74
C GLU A 156 -15.98 -7.36 3.44
N SER A 157 -15.45 -8.54 3.08
CA SER A 157 -15.93 -9.28 1.91
C SER A 157 -17.38 -9.72 2.11
N GLU A 158 -17.73 -10.15 3.33
CA GLU A 158 -19.09 -10.48 3.74
C GLU A 158 -20.01 -9.25 3.78
N LEU A 159 -19.60 -8.14 4.41
CA LEU A 159 -20.38 -6.90 4.48
C LEU A 159 -20.67 -6.31 3.10
N ALA A 160 -19.72 -6.41 2.17
CA ALA A 160 -19.89 -5.98 0.79
C ALA A 160 -20.78 -6.94 -0.03
N THR A 161 -20.73 -8.26 0.23
CA THR A 161 -21.69 -9.20 -0.38
C THR A 161 -23.11 -9.00 0.14
N ALA A 162 -23.27 -8.66 1.42
CA ALA A 162 -24.56 -8.34 2.02
C ALA A 162 -25.18 -7.07 1.40
N HIS A 163 -24.38 -6.01 1.23
CA HIS A 163 -24.83 -4.79 0.54
C HIS A 163 -25.26 -5.05 -0.91
N ARG A 164 -24.54 -5.90 -1.65
CA ARG A 164 -24.96 -6.32 -3.00
C ARG A 164 -26.24 -7.12 -2.99
N ARG A 165 -26.52 -7.97 -1.99
CA ARG A 165 -27.79 -8.70 -1.91
C ARG A 165 -28.97 -7.79 -1.58
N ASN A 166 -28.78 -6.77 -0.75
CA ASN A 166 -29.82 -5.80 -0.40
C ASN A 166 -30.17 -4.85 -1.55
N ALA A 167 -29.16 -4.40 -2.32
CA ALA A 167 -29.38 -3.55 -3.49
C ALA A 167 -30.26 -4.22 -4.58
N TRP A 168 -30.34 -5.55 -4.61
CA TRP A 168 -31.17 -6.30 -5.55
C TRP A 168 -32.57 -6.64 -5.01
N ARG A 169 -32.82 -6.43 -3.71
CA ARG A 169 -34.13 -6.69 -3.07
C ARG A 169 -34.98 -5.43 -2.85
N LEU A 170 -34.43 -4.24 -3.03
CA LEU A 170 -35.18 -2.98 -2.96
C LEU A 170 -35.60 -2.50 -4.35
N ARG A 171 -36.45 -3.27 -5.04
CA ARG A 171 -37.54 -2.65 -5.79
C ARG A 171 -38.63 -2.38 -4.76
N LEU A 172 -38.63 -1.17 -4.20
CA LEU A 172 -39.79 -0.70 -3.45
C LEU A 172 -40.94 -0.58 -4.44
N ASP A 173 -41.83 -1.56 -4.41
CA ASP A 173 -43.11 -1.48 -5.09
C ASP A 173 -43.95 -0.47 -4.31
N THR A 174 -43.99 0.77 -4.79
CA THR A 174 -44.69 1.90 -4.17
C THR A 174 -46.20 1.88 -4.45
N ARG A 175 -46.78 0.73 -4.81
CA ARG A 175 -48.20 0.61 -5.19
C ARG A 175 -49.20 0.46 -4.05
N HIS A 176 -48.77 0.52 -2.80
CA HIS A 176 -49.68 0.33 -1.65
C HIS A 176 -49.42 1.31 -0.50
N LEU A 177 -49.49 2.61 -0.79
CA LEU A 177 -49.73 3.62 0.25
C LEU A 177 -50.89 4.51 -0.19
N VAL A 178 -52.09 4.19 0.31
CA VAL A 178 -53.27 5.06 0.38
C VAL A 178 -53.37 5.58 1.80
#